data_AF-X0UUY6-F1
#
_entry.id   AF-X0UUY6-F1
#
_cell.length_a   1.000
_cell.length_b   1.000
_cell.length_c   1.000
_cell.angle_alpha   90.00
_cell.angle_beta   90.00
_cell.angle_gamma   90.00
#
_symmetry.space_group_name_H-M   'P 1'
#
loop_
_entity.id
_entity.type
_entity.pdbx_description
1 polymer ?
#
loop_
_entity_poly.entity_id
_entity_poly.type
_entity_poly.pdbx_seq_one_letter_code
_entity_poly.pdbx_strand_id
1 'polypeptide(L)'
;FYNSEQQSQRYVKLDEVRAHLPPALQGEAREVFAVAVEGAWRAYAELSERLEPVALGLLSELWRLAKRQSRAFGRSVAREAEKRAIETARYVIPVACHTAMVYTVSGITLHRLRRTAAACDASREARTVVDRMVAEVERIDPAFFREIGDAPLESGEVMEFSLRQGGPGDPAALEAFDKSLD
;
A
#
# COMPACT_ATOMS: atom_id res chain seq x y z
N PHE A 1 -21.65 3.56 6.13
CA PHE A 1 -21.32 4.11 4.81
C PHE A 1 -19.84 4.47 4.82
N TYR A 2 -19.08 4.05 3.82
CA TYR A 2 -17.74 4.55 3.57
C TYR A 2 -17.55 4.73 2.06
N ASN A 3 -16.67 5.64 1.67
CA ASN A 3 -16.19 5.80 0.31
C ASN A 3 -14.66 5.91 0.35
N SER A 4 -13.98 5.32 -0.63
CA SER A 4 -12.54 5.36 -0.76
C SER A 4 -12.14 5.63 -2.22
N GLU A 5 -11.27 6.61 -2.43
CA GLU A 5 -10.65 6.90 -3.72
C GLU A 5 -9.14 6.87 -3.55
N GLN A 6 -8.46 5.95 -4.24
CA GLN A 6 -7.01 5.77 -4.13
C GLN A 6 -6.31 6.21 -5.41
N GLN A 7 -5.11 6.77 -5.26
CA GLN A 7 -4.21 7.04 -6.36
C GLN A 7 -3.89 5.75 -7.13
N SER A 8 -4.29 5.70 -8.39
CA SER A 8 -4.02 4.56 -9.27
C SER A 8 -2.60 4.59 -9.80
N GLN A 9 -1.79 3.61 -9.39
CA GLN A 9 -0.47 3.36 -9.99
C GLN A 9 -0.55 2.86 -11.45
N ARG A 10 -1.76 2.62 -11.98
CA ARG A 10 -1.97 2.26 -13.41
C ARG A 10 -1.96 3.48 -14.32
N TYR A 11 -2.22 4.66 -13.77
CA TYR A 11 -2.44 5.89 -14.55
C TYR A 11 -1.55 7.05 -14.11
N VAL A 12 -0.92 6.93 -12.94
CA VAL A 12 -0.02 7.95 -12.42
C VAL A 12 1.40 7.41 -12.41
N LYS A 13 2.29 8.10 -13.13
CA LYS A 13 3.71 7.79 -13.17
C LYS A 13 4.35 8.08 -11.81
N LEU A 14 5.26 7.20 -11.38
CA LEU A 14 5.99 7.33 -10.13
C LEU A 14 7.37 7.97 -10.39
N ASP A 15 7.41 9.30 -10.42
CA ASP A 15 8.63 10.04 -10.81
C ASP A 15 9.65 10.20 -9.67
N GLU A 16 9.21 10.04 -8.41
CA GLU A 16 10.05 10.20 -7.22
C GLU A 16 10.01 8.96 -6.34
N VAL A 17 11.13 8.65 -5.71
CA VAL A 17 11.23 7.60 -4.70
C VAL A 17 10.46 8.03 -3.45
N ARG A 18 9.32 7.39 -3.20
CA ARG A 18 8.50 7.62 -2.01
C ARG A 18 8.10 6.29 -1.41
N ALA A 19 8.77 5.89 -0.34
CA ALA A 19 8.54 4.62 0.33
C ALA A 19 8.55 4.75 1.85
N HIS A 20 7.80 3.86 2.51
CA HIS A 20 7.82 3.69 3.94
C HIS A 20 9.10 2.96 4.33
N LEU A 21 9.90 3.59 5.17
CA LEU A 21 11.08 2.97 5.76
C LEU A 21 10.75 2.52 7.19
N PRO A 22 10.77 1.21 7.48
CA PRO A 22 10.45 0.71 8.81
C PRO A 22 11.39 1.31 9.88
N PRO A 23 10.86 1.90 10.97
CA PRO A 23 11.68 2.59 11.97
C PRO A 23 12.61 1.65 12.75
N ALA A 24 12.32 0.35 12.74
CA ALA A 24 13.15 -0.67 13.37
C ALA A 24 14.48 -0.92 12.62
N LEU A 25 14.57 -0.55 11.33
CA LEU A 25 15.80 -0.71 10.55
C LEU A 25 16.82 0.38 10.91
N GLN A 26 18.02 -0.04 11.26
CA GLN A 26 19.14 0.82 11.65
C GLN A 26 20.43 0.36 10.98
N GLY A 27 21.42 1.26 10.89
CA GLY A 27 22.75 0.98 10.33
C GLY A 27 22.68 0.33 8.94
N GLU A 28 23.49 -0.70 8.74
CA GLU A 28 23.62 -1.42 7.46
C GLU A 28 22.28 -1.97 6.94
N ALA A 29 21.41 -2.49 7.79
CA ALA A 29 20.11 -3.03 7.37
C ALA A 29 19.21 -1.93 6.76
N ARG A 30 19.30 -0.70 7.27
CA ARG A 30 18.60 0.45 6.71
C ARG A 30 19.16 0.84 5.34
N GLU A 31 20.48 0.79 5.18
CA GLU A 31 21.14 1.09 3.90
C GLU A 31 20.77 0.07 2.83
N VAL A 32 20.81 -1.23 3.16
CA VAL A 32 20.38 -2.31 2.26
C VAL A 32 18.94 -2.08 1.78
N PHE A 33 18.03 -1.74 2.70
CA PHE A 33 16.64 -1.44 2.35
C PHE A 33 16.52 -0.22 1.43
N ALA A 34 17.22 0.87 1.74
CA ALA A 34 17.19 2.08 0.92
C ALA A 34 17.70 1.83 -0.50
N VAL A 35 18.83 1.14 -0.65
CA VAL A 35 19.41 0.77 -1.96
C VAL A 35 18.45 -0.11 -2.75
N ALA A 36 17.78 -1.07 -2.10
CA ALA A 36 16.80 -1.93 -2.75
C ALA A 36 15.60 -1.13 -3.28
N VAL A 37 15.06 -0.20 -2.48
CA VAL A 37 13.98 0.70 -2.89
C VAL A 37 14.40 1.57 -4.07
N GLU A 38 15.57 2.21 -4.02
CA GLU A 38 16.08 3.02 -5.12
C GLU A 38 16.33 2.19 -6.39
N GLY A 39 16.82 0.96 -6.23
CA GLY A 39 16.98 0.00 -7.32
C GLY A 39 15.64 -0.32 -8.01
N ALA A 40 14.58 -0.53 -7.25
CA ALA A 40 13.24 -0.76 -7.79
C ALA A 40 12.72 0.42 -8.61
N TRP A 41 12.97 1.67 -8.18
CA TRP A 41 12.58 2.85 -8.96
C TRP A 41 13.38 3.01 -10.24
N ARG A 42 14.69 2.72 -10.22
CA ARG A 42 15.52 2.69 -11.44
C ARG A 42 15.01 1.65 -12.43
N ALA A 43 14.71 0.43 -11.95
CA ALA A 43 14.14 -0.62 -12.78
C ALA A 43 12.77 -0.23 -13.35
N TYR A 44 11.91 0.41 -12.55
CA TYR A 44 10.61 0.93 -13.01
C TYR A 44 10.76 1.95 -14.13
N ALA A 45 11.69 2.91 -13.99
CA ALA A 45 11.94 3.93 -15.01
C ALA A 45 12.44 3.28 -16.32
N GLU A 46 13.41 2.38 -16.22
CA GLU A 46 13.96 1.66 -17.38
C GLU A 46 12.90 0.80 -18.07
N LEU A 47 12.11 0.04 -17.31
CA LEU A 47 11.02 -0.77 -17.86
C LEU A 47 9.98 0.09 -18.55
N SER A 48 9.60 1.23 -17.96
CA SER A 48 8.62 2.14 -18.55
C SER A 48 9.10 2.66 -19.91
N GLU A 49 10.36 3.10 -20.01
CA GLU A 49 10.97 3.60 -21.24
C GLU A 49 11.05 2.51 -22.33
N ARG A 50 11.41 1.28 -21.96
CA ARG A 50 11.51 0.16 -22.91
C ARG A 50 10.14 -0.33 -23.39
N LEU A 51 9.12 -0.30 -22.53
CA LEU A 51 7.79 -0.84 -22.83
C LEU A 51 6.90 0.13 -23.61
N GLU A 52 7.10 1.44 -23.46
CA GLU A 52 6.33 2.46 -24.17
C GLU A 52 6.34 2.31 -25.70
N PRO A 53 7.49 2.21 -26.40
CA PRO A 53 7.50 2.05 -27.85
C PRO A 53 6.87 0.73 -28.31
N VAL A 54 6.99 -0.34 -27.51
CA VAL A 54 6.35 -1.64 -27.79
C VAL A 54 4.84 -1.51 -27.71
N ALA A 55 4.32 -0.90 -26.63
CA ALA A 55 2.89 -0.66 -26.45
C ALA A 55 2.33 0.26 -27.56
N LEU A 56 3.08 1.30 -27.93
CA LEU A 56 2.70 2.21 -29.00
C LEU A 56 2.60 1.50 -30.35
N GLY A 57 3.56 0.64 -30.70
CA GLY A 57 3.53 -0.15 -31.94
C GLY A 57 2.28 -1.03 -32.02
N LEU A 58 2.03 -1.82 -30.96
CA LEU A 58 0.88 -2.72 -30.88
C LEU A 58 -0.46 -1.96 -30.97
N LEU A 59 -0.62 -0.88 -30.21
CA LEU A 59 -1.86 -0.08 -30.23
C LEU A 59 -2.04 0.65 -31.56
N SER A 60 -0.96 1.14 -32.17
CA SER A 60 -1.00 1.80 -33.47
C SER A 60 -1.48 0.86 -34.57
N GLU A 61 -1.04 -0.41 -34.54
CA GLU A 61 -1.50 -1.44 -35.47
C GLU A 61 -2.96 -1.82 -35.20
N LEU A 62 -3.28 -2.19 -33.96
CA LEU A 62 -4.62 -2.65 -33.55
C LEU A 62 -5.69 -1.59 -33.88
N TRP A 63 -5.39 -0.32 -33.62
CA TRP A 63 -6.34 0.78 -33.82
C TRP A 63 -6.20 1.46 -35.19
N ARG A 64 -5.37 0.89 -36.08
CA ARG A 64 -5.18 1.34 -37.47
C ARG A 64 -4.82 2.82 -37.56
N LEU A 65 -3.87 3.27 -36.74
CA LEU A 65 -3.45 4.67 -36.65
C LEU A 65 -3.05 5.25 -38.03
N ALA A 66 -2.40 4.45 -38.88
CA ALA A 66 -2.06 4.84 -40.25
C ALA A 66 -3.28 5.25 -41.11
N LYS A 67 -4.47 4.68 -40.83
CA LYS A 67 -5.73 4.99 -41.53
C LYS A 67 -6.50 6.15 -40.88
N ARG A 68 -6.07 6.62 -39.71
CA ARG A 68 -6.72 7.65 -38.90
C ARG A 68 -5.68 8.70 -38.50
N GLN A 69 -5.34 9.60 -39.41
CA GLN A 69 -4.28 10.60 -39.23
C GLN A 69 -4.68 11.82 -38.39
N SER A 70 -5.71 11.72 -37.55
CA SER A 70 -6.08 12.85 -36.70
C SER A 70 -5.03 13.02 -35.58
N ARG A 71 -4.51 14.24 -35.43
CA ARG A 71 -3.51 14.56 -34.39
C ARG A 71 -4.05 14.27 -32.99
N ALA A 72 -5.35 14.45 -32.77
CA ALA A 72 -6.01 14.14 -31.50
C ALA A 72 -6.01 12.64 -31.22
N PHE A 73 -6.29 11.81 -32.24
CA PHE A 73 -6.28 10.37 -32.10
C PHE A 73 -4.88 9.84 -31.83
N GLY A 74 -3.86 10.31 -32.56
CA GLY A 74 -2.46 9.91 -32.31
C GLY A 74 -1.99 10.20 -30.87
N ARG A 75 -2.36 11.37 -30.32
CA ARG A 75 -2.09 11.69 -28.90
C ARG A 75 -2.81 10.75 -27.94
N SER A 76 -4.05 10.37 -28.26
CA SER A 76 -4.81 9.40 -27.47
C SER A 76 -4.11 8.04 -27.45
N VAL A 77 -3.63 7.57 -28.60
CA VAL A 77 -2.90 6.29 -28.69
C VAL A 77 -1.61 6.34 -27.87
N ALA A 78 -0.83 7.41 -28.00
CA ALA A 78 0.40 7.60 -27.23
C ALA A 78 0.14 7.58 -25.72
N ARG A 79 -0.91 8.26 -25.25
CA ARG A 79 -1.27 8.25 -23.82
C ARG A 79 -1.68 6.87 -23.32
N GLU A 80 -2.41 6.10 -24.11
CA GLU A 80 -2.78 4.73 -23.72
C GLU A 80 -1.58 3.77 -23.78
N ALA A 81 -0.63 4.00 -24.68
CA ALA A 81 0.64 3.27 -24.71
C ALA A 81 1.48 3.54 -23.45
N GLU A 82 1.64 4.80 -23.06
CA GLU A 82 2.31 5.21 -21.82
C GLU A 82 1.66 4.53 -20.60
N LYS A 83 0.33 4.62 -20.47
CA LYS A 83 -0.41 3.95 -19.39
C LYS A 83 -0.15 2.45 -19.35
N ARG A 84 -0.14 1.78 -20.51
CA ARG A 84 0.09 0.33 -20.59
C ARG A 84 1.52 -0.04 -20.19
N ALA A 85 2.50 0.80 -20.54
CA ALA A 85 3.89 0.64 -20.15
C ALA A 85 4.05 0.76 -18.64
N ILE A 86 3.58 1.86 -18.03
CA ILE A 86 3.70 2.05 -16.57
C ILE A 86 2.86 1.03 -15.78
N GLU A 87 1.71 0.60 -16.33
CA GLU A 87 0.88 -0.46 -15.75
C GLU A 87 1.67 -1.76 -15.60
N THR A 88 2.53 -2.10 -16.57
CA THR A 88 3.36 -3.30 -16.51
C THR A 88 4.62 -3.07 -15.69
N ALA A 89 5.27 -1.92 -15.85
CA ALA A 89 6.48 -1.58 -15.12
C ALA A 89 6.27 -1.54 -13.60
N ARG A 90 5.07 -1.16 -13.11
CA ARG A 90 4.79 -1.06 -11.66
C ARG A 90 5.00 -2.35 -10.87
N TYR A 91 5.06 -3.51 -11.52
CA TYR A 91 5.25 -4.79 -10.81
C TYR A 91 6.59 -4.89 -10.08
N VAL A 92 7.58 -4.06 -10.41
CA VAL A 92 8.84 -4.00 -9.67
C VAL A 92 8.79 -3.08 -8.45
N ILE A 93 7.75 -2.23 -8.33
CA ILE A 93 7.63 -1.28 -7.23
C ILE A 93 7.24 -2.03 -5.95
N PRO A 94 7.96 -1.82 -4.83
CA PRO A 94 7.74 -2.59 -3.61
C PRO A 94 6.46 -2.18 -2.89
N VAL A 95 5.97 -3.07 -2.02
CA VAL A 95 4.85 -2.81 -1.08
C VAL A 95 5.09 -1.57 -0.22
N ALA A 96 6.35 -1.24 0.07
CA ALA A 96 6.72 -0.05 0.81
C ALA A 96 6.37 1.26 0.08
N CYS A 97 6.06 1.25 -1.21
CA CYS A 97 5.71 2.46 -1.97
C CYS A 97 4.53 3.20 -1.33
N HIS A 98 4.69 4.51 -1.13
CA HIS A 98 3.61 5.35 -0.66
C HIS A 98 2.49 5.43 -1.71
N THR A 99 1.27 5.58 -1.20
CA THR A 99 0.08 5.88 -1.99
C THR A 99 -0.75 6.91 -1.24
N ALA A 100 -1.62 7.61 -1.95
CA ALA A 100 -2.59 8.52 -1.36
C ALA A 100 -3.99 7.94 -1.54
N MET A 101 -4.82 8.07 -0.51
CA MET A 101 -6.23 7.67 -0.53
C MET A 101 -7.07 8.73 0.17
N VAL A 102 -8.17 9.13 -0.47
CA VAL A 102 -9.26 9.87 0.18
C VAL A 102 -10.20 8.83 0.77
N TYR A 103 -10.43 8.91 2.08
CA TYR A 103 -11.26 7.95 2.80
C TYR A 103 -12.32 8.68 3.62
N THR A 104 -13.57 8.58 3.16
CA THR A 104 -14.72 9.17 3.84
C THR A 104 -15.42 8.10 4.65
N VAL A 105 -15.50 8.31 5.96
CA VAL A 105 -16.14 7.39 6.91
C VAL A 105 -17.13 8.12 7.81
N SER A 106 -18.20 7.43 8.21
CA SER A 106 -19.06 7.94 9.28
C SER A 106 -18.38 7.80 10.65
N GLY A 107 -18.80 8.61 11.62
CA GLY A 107 -18.33 8.50 13.01
C GLY A 107 -18.49 7.11 13.60
N ILE A 108 -19.64 6.46 13.38
CA ILE A 108 -19.88 5.05 13.78
C ILE A 108 -18.82 4.10 13.19
N THR A 109 -18.44 4.32 11.92
CA THR A 109 -17.41 3.51 11.27
C THR A 109 -16.04 3.75 11.91
N LEU A 110 -15.73 4.99 12.29
CA LEU A 110 -14.48 5.32 12.97
C LEU A 110 -14.41 4.74 14.39
N HIS A 111 -15.50 4.74 15.17
CA HIS A 111 -15.57 4.00 16.45
C HIS A 111 -15.25 2.52 16.25
N ARG A 112 -15.82 1.90 15.21
CA ARG A 112 -15.55 0.49 14.89
C ARG A 112 -14.09 0.27 14.50
N LEU A 113 -13.53 1.10 13.61
CA LEU A 113 -12.13 1.00 13.19
C LEU A 113 -11.17 1.11 14.38
N ARG A 114 -11.41 2.08 15.28
CA ARG A 114 -10.63 2.25 16.51
C ARG A 114 -10.60 0.98 17.36
N ARG A 115 -11.76 0.33 17.53
CA ARG A 115 -11.85 -0.94 18.29
C ARG A 115 -11.18 -2.10 17.56
N THR A 116 -11.43 -2.27 16.27
CA THR A 116 -10.85 -3.34 15.45
C THR A 116 -9.33 -3.24 15.36
N ALA A 117 -8.78 -2.03 15.26
CA ALA A 117 -7.34 -1.80 15.22
C ALA A 117 -6.62 -2.29 16.51
N ALA A 118 -7.30 -2.26 17.66
CA ALA A 118 -6.77 -2.76 18.93
C ALA A 118 -6.96 -4.27 19.12
N ALA A 119 -8.11 -4.80 18.68
CA ALA A 119 -8.48 -6.21 18.90
C ALA A 119 -7.96 -7.19 17.86
N CYS A 120 -7.53 -6.73 16.68
CA CYS A 120 -7.00 -7.60 15.62
C CYS A 120 -5.47 -7.49 15.52
N ASP A 121 -4.86 -8.40 14.76
CA ASP A 121 -3.44 -8.32 14.35
C ASP A 121 -3.23 -7.26 13.24
N ALA A 122 -3.79 -6.06 13.45
CA ALA A 122 -3.61 -4.93 12.56
C ALA A 122 -2.15 -4.46 12.61
N SER A 123 -1.57 -4.18 11.44
CA SER A 123 -0.19 -3.71 11.33
C SER A 123 -0.01 -2.38 12.07
N ARG A 124 1.24 -2.08 12.46
CA ARG A 124 1.58 -0.83 13.14
C ARG A 124 1.20 0.38 12.29
N GLU A 125 1.39 0.32 10.98
CA GLU A 125 1.07 1.37 10.02
C GLU A 125 -0.44 1.62 9.98
N ALA A 126 -1.25 0.56 9.90
CA ALA A 126 -2.71 0.67 9.92
C ALA A 126 -3.23 1.27 11.24
N ARG A 127 -2.70 0.80 12.38
CA ARG A 127 -3.01 1.38 13.70
C ARG A 127 -2.67 2.87 13.76
N THR A 128 -1.47 3.24 13.29
CA THR A 128 -1.02 4.64 13.25
C THR A 128 -1.95 5.53 12.43
N VAL A 129 -2.47 5.04 11.29
CA VAL A 129 -3.44 5.79 10.48
C VAL A 129 -4.74 5.99 11.25
N VAL A 130 -5.29 4.94 11.88
CA VAL A 130 -6.52 5.03 12.67
C VAL A 130 -6.36 5.98 13.86
N ASP A 131 -5.23 5.91 14.57
CA ASP A 131 -4.93 6.79 15.72
C ASP A 131 -4.91 8.26 15.29
N ARG A 132 -4.31 8.56 14.13
CA ARG A 132 -4.33 9.93 13.56
C ARG A 132 -5.73 10.38 13.16
N MET A 133 -6.57 9.49 12.62
CA MET A 133 -7.97 9.82 12.31
C MET A 133 -8.75 10.16 13.59
N VAL A 134 -8.55 9.40 14.67
CA VAL A 134 -9.16 9.67 15.98
C VAL A 134 -8.70 11.01 16.53
N ALA A 135 -7.38 11.27 16.53
CA ALA A 135 -6.81 12.53 17.02
C ALA A 135 -7.35 13.76 16.29
N GLU A 136 -7.54 13.68 14.96
CA GLU A 136 -8.12 14.80 14.19
C GLU A 136 -9.58 15.08 14.56
N VAL A 137 -10.36 14.04 14.88
CA VAL A 137 -11.74 14.22 15.34
C VAL A 137 -11.74 14.79 16.77
N GLU A 138 -10.92 14.26 17.68
CA GLU A 138 -10.82 14.77 19.06
C GLU A 138 -10.35 16.22 19.12
N ARG A 139 -9.53 16.65 18.17
CA ARG A 139 -9.12 18.06 18.03
C ARG A 139 -10.30 19.00 17.76
N ILE A 140 -11.36 18.50 17.12
CA ILE A 140 -12.57 19.25 16.77
C ILE A 140 -13.64 19.07 17.86
N ASP A 141 -13.85 17.83 18.30
CA ASP A 141 -14.82 17.44 19.32
C ASP A 141 -14.20 16.43 20.31
N PRO A 142 -13.66 16.93 21.44
CA PRO A 142 -13.06 16.07 22.47
C PRO A 142 -14.04 15.13 23.17
N ALA A 143 -15.36 15.37 23.08
CA ALA A 143 -16.38 14.52 23.70
C ALA A 143 -16.71 13.30 22.84
N PHE A 144 -16.44 13.37 21.53
CA PHE A 144 -16.90 12.41 20.54
C PHE A 144 -16.62 10.94 20.90
N PHE A 145 -15.38 10.62 21.29
CA PHE A 145 -14.99 9.25 21.71
C PHE A 145 -15.02 9.01 23.20
N ARG A 146 -15.16 10.07 24.01
CA ARG A 146 -15.16 9.98 25.46
C ARG A 146 -16.55 9.63 26.00
N GLU A 147 -17.59 10.20 25.40
CA GLU A 147 -18.97 10.11 25.88
C GLU A 147 -19.80 9.08 25.11
N ILE A 148 -19.39 8.73 23.88
CA ILE A 148 -20.12 7.84 23.00
C ILE A 148 -19.24 6.64 22.60
N GLY A 149 -19.83 5.45 22.70
CA GLY A 149 -19.20 4.20 22.29
C GLY A 149 -18.18 3.65 23.30
N ASP A 150 -17.83 2.38 23.12
CA ASP A 150 -16.94 1.67 24.03
C ASP A 150 -15.47 1.89 23.69
N ALA A 151 -14.64 2.07 24.73
CA ALA A 151 -13.18 2.13 24.60
C ALA A 151 -12.61 0.84 23.96
N PRO A 152 -11.54 0.92 23.15
CA PRO A 152 -10.88 -0.26 22.59
C PRO A 152 -10.54 -1.28 23.69
N LEU A 153 -10.62 -2.56 23.36
CA LEU A 153 -10.27 -3.63 24.30
C LEU A 153 -8.79 -3.54 24.68
N GLU A 154 -8.50 -3.67 25.96
CA GLU A 154 -7.13 -3.82 26.44
C GLU A 154 -6.56 -5.14 25.93
N SER A 155 -5.23 -5.21 25.77
CA SER A 155 -4.59 -6.39 25.16
C SER A 155 -4.90 -7.70 25.89
N GLY A 156 -5.13 -7.66 27.21
CA GLY A 156 -5.50 -8.84 27.99
C GLY A 156 -6.97 -9.28 27.84
N GLU A 157 -7.84 -8.41 27.33
CA GLU A 157 -9.26 -8.67 27.09
C GLU A 157 -9.51 -9.25 25.69
N VAL A 158 -8.54 -9.11 24.78
CA VAL A 158 -8.59 -9.69 23.45
C VAL A 158 -8.31 -11.19 23.54
N MET A 159 -9.30 -12.00 23.19
CA MET A 159 -9.22 -13.46 23.32
C MET A 159 -8.06 -14.06 22.53
N GLU A 160 -7.79 -13.54 21.34
CA GLU A 160 -6.71 -13.99 20.48
C GLU A 160 -5.34 -13.78 21.14
N PHE A 161 -5.19 -12.71 21.92
CA PHE A 161 -3.95 -12.42 22.65
C PHE A 161 -3.88 -13.17 23.97
N SER A 162 -4.99 -13.41 24.66
CA SER A 162 -5.00 -14.22 25.89
C SER A 162 -4.75 -15.70 25.62
N LEU A 163 -5.16 -16.20 24.45
CA LEU A 163 -4.87 -17.57 23.99
C LEU A 163 -3.47 -17.71 23.37
N ARG A 164 -2.79 -16.60 23.07
CA ARG A 164 -1.43 -16.64 22.54
C ARG A 164 -0.49 -17.18 23.61
N GLN A 165 -0.01 -18.40 23.42
CA GLN A 165 1.10 -18.89 24.22
C GLN A 165 2.36 -18.07 23.93
N GLY A 166 3.06 -17.62 24.96
CA GLY A 166 4.31 -16.87 24.78
C GLY A 166 5.38 -17.75 24.14
N GLY A 167 6.12 -17.20 23.17
CA GLY A 167 7.20 -17.90 22.48
C GLY A 167 6.95 -18.10 20.97
N PRO A 168 7.92 -18.66 20.24
CA PRO A 168 7.86 -18.84 18.78
C PRO A 168 6.94 -19.97 18.30
N GLY A 169 6.33 -20.73 19.22
CA GLY A 169 5.49 -21.90 18.93
C GLY A 169 5.88 -23.09 19.80
N ASP A 170 5.33 -24.25 19.51
CA ASP A 170 5.76 -25.53 20.10
C ASP A 170 7.20 -25.84 19.64
N PRO A 171 8.19 -25.91 20.56
CA PRO A 171 9.57 -26.21 20.20
C PRO A 171 9.74 -27.49 19.39
N ALA A 172 8.92 -28.52 19.66
CA ALA A 172 8.98 -29.78 18.94
C ALA A 172 8.50 -29.63 17.48
N ALA A 173 7.49 -28.78 17.25
CA ALA A 173 7.01 -28.47 15.91
C ALA A 173 8.03 -27.63 15.12
N LEU A 174 8.71 -26.69 15.78
CA LEU A 174 9.79 -25.90 15.18
C LEU A 174 10.95 -26.81 14.75
N GLU A 175 11.41 -27.69 15.64
CA GLU A 175 12.48 -28.64 15.35
C GLU A 175 12.11 -29.62 14.23
N ALA A 176 10.86 -30.10 14.20
CA ALA A 176 10.37 -30.97 13.12
C ALA A 176 10.29 -30.24 11.77
N PHE A 177 9.89 -28.96 11.77
CA PHE A 177 9.88 -28.13 10.57
C PHE A 177 11.29 -27.89 10.04
N ASP A 178 12.23 -27.50 10.91
CA ASP A 178 13.62 -27.26 10.52
C ASP A 178 14.25 -28.53 9.90
N LYS A 179 14.00 -29.71 10.50
CA LYS A 179 14.43 -31.01 9.93
C LYS A 179 13.79 -31.36 8.58
N SER A 180 12.65 -30.75 8.22
CA SER A 180 11.98 -30.99 6.94
C SER A 180 12.52 -30.12 5.80
N LEU A 181 13.33 -29.11 6.12
CA LEU A 181 13.98 -28.23 5.16
C LEU A 181 15.34 -28.77 4.68
N ASP A 182 15.88 -29.78 5.38
CA ASP A 182 17.07 -30.55 5.00
C ASP A 182 16.74 -31.72 4.05
#